data_AF-A0A5C4MSP8-F1
#
_entry.id   AF-A0A5C4MSP8-F1
#
_cell.length_a   1.000
_cell.length_b   1.000
_cell.length_c   1.000
_cell.angle_alpha   90.00
_cell.angle_beta   90.00
_cell.angle_gamma   90.00
#
_symmetry.space_group_name_H-M   'P 1'
#
loop_
_entity.id
_entity.type
_entity.pdbx_description
1 polymer ?
#
loop_
_entity_poly.entity_id
_entity_poly.type
_entity_poly.pdbx_seq_one_letter_code
_entity_poly.pdbx_strand_id
1 'polypeptide(L)'
;MAVKNLDVVIAQYEARLRDLKAQVKRQERKADTRRKILYGAAYLAMVETLSEDQRARSLARVHGAVTNPKDRAFLGLPTLKQPETQIAKVKGVVADPDADAPKLPFL
;
A
#
# COMPACT_ATOMS: atom_id res chain seq x y z
N MET A 1 29.74 -28.68 24.60
CA MET A 1 28.74 -29.49 23.86
C MET A 1 27.29 -29.02 24.11
N ALA A 2 26.88 -28.74 25.36
CA ALA A 2 25.49 -28.37 25.69
C ALA A 2 24.97 -27.05 25.07
N VAL A 3 25.80 -26.01 24.96
CA VAL A 3 25.40 -24.70 24.40
C VAL A 3 25.00 -24.79 22.92
N LYS A 4 25.76 -25.56 22.11
CA LYS A 4 25.44 -25.77 20.68
C LYS A 4 24.10 -26.47 20.46
N ASN A 5 23.67 -27.33 21.38
CA ASN A 5 22.35 -27.98 21.30
C ASN A 5 21.21 -27.01 21.62
N LEU A 6 21.42 -26.05 22.54
CA LEU A 6 20.44 -25.01 22.84
C LEU A 6 20.24 -24.08 21.63
N ASP A 7 21.31 -23.69 20.95
CA ASP A 7 21.21 -22.83 19.75
C ASP A 7 20.40 -23.49 18.63
N VAL A 8 20.61 -24.80 18.41
CA VAL A 8 19.84 -25.58 17.43
C VAL A 8 18.36 -25.63 17.81
N VAL A 9 18.07 -25.85 19.09
CA VAL A 9 16.69 -25.90 19.59
C VAL A 9 16.00 -24.53 19.47
N ILE A 10 16.70 -23.44 19.81
CA ILE A 10 16.18 -22.06 19.65
C ILE A 10 15.87 -21.79 18.18
N ALA A 11 16.81 -22.10 17.27
CA ALA A 11 16.61 -21.90 15.84
C ALA A 11 15.39 -22.69 15.30
N GLN A 12 15.16 -23.91 15.78
CA GLN A 12 13.98 -24.70 15.43
C GLN A 12 12.68 -24.07 15.92
N TYR A 13 12.64 -23.59 17.16
CA TYR A 13 11.45 -22.91 17.70
C TYR A 13 11.17 -21.59 16.99
N GLU A 14 12.19 -20.82 16.64
CA GLU A 14 12.03 -19.61 15.86
C GLU A 14 11.50 -19.88 14.45
N ALA A 15 12.00 -20.92 13.78
CA ALA A 15 11.49 -21.34 12.48
C ALA A 15 10.01 -21.70 12.58
N ARG A 16 9.64 -22.50 13.58
CA ARG A 16 8.24 -22.88 13.83
C ARG A 16 7.35 -21.67 14.14
N LEU A 17 7.86 -20.69 14.88
CA LEU A 17 7.15 -19.44 15.17
C LEU A 17 6.94 -18.62 13.89
N ARG A 18 7.95 -18.51 13.01
CA ARG A 18 7.82 -17.82 11.72
C ARG A 18 6.78 -18.48 10.84
N ASP A 19 6.79 -19.81 10.76
CA ASP A 19 5.82 -20.56 9.97
C ASP A 19 4.39 -20.37 10.50
N LEU A 20 4.19 -20.46 11.81
CA LEU A 20 2.89 -20.25 12.42
C LEU A 20 2.37 -18.83 12.18
N LYS A 21 3.23 -17.81 12.33
CA LYS A 21 2.89 -16.41 12.01
C LYS A 21 2.52 -16.24 10.53
N ALA A 22 3.25 -16.89 9.62
CA ALA A 22 2.95 -16.85 8.21
C ALA A 22 1.60 -17.52 7.89
N GLN A 23 1.28 -18.63 8.56
CA GLN A 23 -0.02 -19.30 8.42
C GLN A 23 -1.18 -18.41 8.90
N VAL A 24 -1.06 -17.79 10.08
CA VAL A 24 -2.05 -16.86 10.61
C VAL A 24 -2.27 -15.71 9.63
N LYS A 25 -1.20 -15.06 9.15
CA LYS A 25 -1.30 -13.97 8.17
C LYS A 25 -1.96 -14.39 6.86
N ARG A 26 -1.73 -15.63 6.41
CA ARG A 26 -2.43 -16.18 5.22
C ARG A 26 -3.92 -16.36 5.50
N GLN A 27 -4.29 -16.86 6.68
CA GLN A 27 -5.69 -17.01 7.07
C GLN A 27 -6.39 -15.66 7.20
N GLU A 28 -5.75 -14.67 7.82
CA GLU A 28 -6.26 -13.30 7.93
C GLU A 28 -6.50 -12.67 6.56
N ARG A 29 -5.54 -12.80 5.63
CA ARG A 29 -5.72 -12.33 4.24
C ARG A 29 -6.90 -13.02 3.56
N LYS A 30 -7.04 -14.34 3.70
CA LYS A 30 -8.18 -15.08 3.14
C LYS A 30 -9.51 -14.61 3.74
N ALA A 31 -9.56 -14.41 5.05
CA ALA A 31 -10.74 -13.92 5.75
C ALA A 31 -11.10 -12.50 5.31
N ASP A 32 -10.13 -11.59 5.19
CA ASP A 32 -10.36 -10.22 4.74
C ASP A 32 -10.77 -10.16 3.25
N THR A 33 -10.16 -10.97 2.37
CA THR A 33 -10.61 -11.10 0.99
C THR A 33 -12.06 -11.59 0.93
N ARG A 34 -12.40 -12.64 1.70
CA ARG A 34 -13.77 -13.16 1.75
C ARG A 34 -14.75 -12.10 2.26
N ARG A 35 -14.38 -11.36 3.31
CA ARG A 35 -15.16 -10.25 3.87
C ARG A 35 -15.44 -9.19 2.81
N LYS A 36 -14.42 -8.74 2.07
CA LYS A 36 -14.55 -7.75 1.00
C LYS A 36 -15.46 -8.21 -0.13
N ILE A 37 -15.34 -9.47 -0.55
CA ILE A 37 -16.19 -10.06 -1.60
C ILE A 37 -17.65 -10.12 -1.13
N LEU A 38 -17.91 -10.62 0.09
CA LEU A 38 -19.27 -10.74 0.61
C LEU A 38 -19.96 -9.37 0.74
N TYR A 39 -19.29 -8.39 1.35
CA TYR A 39 -19.86 -7.05 1.47
C TYR A 39 -20.00 -6.36 0.11
N GLY A 40 -19.05 -6.55 -0.81
CA GLY A 40 -19.14 -6.02 -2.16
C GLY A 40 -20.34 -6.58 -2.93
N ALA A 41 -20.52 -7.89 -2.91
CA ALA A 41 -21.66 -8.55 -3.56
C ALA A 41 -23.01 -8.13 -2.92
N ALA A 42 -23.08 -8.10 -1.59
CA ALA A 42 -24.29 -7.67 -0.87
C ALA A 42 -24.62 -6.20 -1.17
N TYR A 43 -23.61 -5.33 -1.26
CA TYR A 43 -23.80 -3.93 -1.62
C TYR A 43 -24.34 -3.78 -3.04
N LEU A 44 -23.78 -4.50 -4.03
CA LEU A 44 -24.26 -4.45 -5.41
C LEU A 44 -25.72 -4.93 -5.50
N ALA A 45 -26.07 -6.02 -4.83
CA ALA A 45 -27.45 -6.50 -4.75
C ALA A 45 -28.40 -5.47 -4.10
N MET A 46 -27.97 -4.80 -3.04
CA MET A 46 -28.75 -3.72 -2.42
C MET A 46 -28.94 -2.53 -3.37
N VAL A 47 -27.92 -2.17 -4.15
CA VAL A 47 -28.00 -1.04 -5.09
C VAL A 47 -28.99 -1.31 -6.22
N GLU A 48 -29.18 -2.56 -6.63
CA GLU A 48 -30.17 -2.96 -7.63
C GLU A 48 -31.63 -2.76 -7.17
N THR A 49 -31.89 -2.71 -5.86
CA THR A 49 -33.24 -2.48 -5.32
C THR A 49 -33.58 -1.00 -5.17
N LEU A 50 -32.63 -0.09 -5.42
CA LEU A 50 -32.81 1.36 -5.26
C LEU A 50 -33.42 2.00 -6.51
N SER A 51 -34.01 3.18 -6.35
CA SER A 51 -34.39 4.01 -7.51
C SER A 51 -33.16 4.48 -8.29
N GLU A 52 -33.34 4.82 -9.57
CA GLU A 52 -32.26 5.26 -10.48
C GLU A 52 -31.36 6.34 -9.84
N ASP A 53 -31.97 7.39 -9.27
CA ASP A 53 -31.25 8.49 -8.61
C ASP A 53 -30.47 8.03 -7.38
N GLN A 54 -31.06 7.16 -6.56
CA GLN A 54 -30.42 6.65 -5.35
C GLN A 54 -29.27 5.70 -5.70
N ARG A 55 -29.44 4.88 -6.74
CA ARG A 55 -28.41 4.02 -7.31
C ARG A 55 -27.22 4.84 -7.83
N ALA A 56 -27.48 5.88 -8.62
CA ALA A 56 -26.43 6.76 -9.15
C ALA A 56 -25.63 7.43 -8.02
N ARG A 57 -26.30 7.99 -7.02
CA ARG A 57 -25.63 8.60 -5.85
C ARG A 57 -24.82 7.59 -5.03
N SER A 58 -25.33 6.36 -4.89
CA SER A 58 -24.66 5.31 -4.13
C SER A 58 -23.38 4.87 -4.83
N LEU A 59 -23.46 4.56 -6.14
CA LEU A 59 -22.31 4.16 -6.95
C LEU A 59 -21.27 5.27 -7.07
N ALA A 60 -21.67 6.53 -7.18
CA ALA A 60 -20.73 7.66 -7.26
C ALA A 60 -19.78 7.71 -6.05
N ARG A 61 -20.27 7.42 -4.84
CA ARG A 61 -19.43 7.37 -3.63
C ARG A 61 -18.39 6.25 -3.69
N VAL A 62 -18.81 5.06 -4.15
CA VAL A 62 -17.90 3.91 -4.27
C VAL A 62 -16.89 4.13 -5.39
N HIS A 63 -17.31 4.66 -6.54
CA HIS A 63 -16.43 5.02 -7.65
C HIS A 63 -15.38 6.06 -7.25
N GLY A 64 -15.69 6.96 -6.32
CA GLY A 64 -14.72 7.90 -5.73
C GLY A 64 -13.61 7.22 -4.93
N ALA A 65 -13.90 6.08 -4.29
CA ALA A 65 -12.92 5.31 -3.52
C ALA A 65 -11.99 4.43 -4.38
N VAL A 66 -12.33 4.20 -5.65
CA VAL A 66 -11.47 3.45 -6.59
C VAL A 66 -10.39 4.37 -7.13
N THR A 67 -9.18 4.32 -6.58
CA THR A 67 -8.08 5.22 -6.96
C THR A 67 -7.13 4.63 -8.00
N ASN A 68 -7.01 3.31 -8.06
CA ASN A 68 -6.08 2.63 -8.97
C ASN A 68 -6.53 2.81 -10.45
N PRO A 69 -5.67 3.36 -11.33
CA PRO A 69 -6.02 3.60 -12.74
C PRO A 69 -6.49 2.35 -13.50
N LYS A 70 -5.88 1.18 -13.22
CA LYS A 70 -6.25 -0.08 -13.89
C LYS A 70 -7.66 -0.52 -13.50
N ASP A 71 -7.99 -0.42 -12.22
CA ASP A 71 -9.31 -0.80 -11.69
C ASP A 71 -10.39 0.19 -12.17
N ARG A 72 -10.03 1.48 -12.26
CA ARG A 72 -10.92 2.50 -12.87
C ARG A 72 -11.20 2.20 -14.34
N ALA A 73 -10.17 1.85 -15.12
CA ALA A 73 -10.34 1.47 -16.52
C ALA A 73 -11.20 0.21 -16.68
N PHE A 74 -10.99 -0.81 -15.83
CA PHE A 74 -11.82 -2.02 -15.81
C PHE A 74 -13.30 -1.71 -15.54
N LEU A 75 -13.59 -0.75 -14.66
CA LEU A 75 -14.94 -0.32 -14.33
C LEU A 75 -15.50 0.77 -15.27
N GLY A 76 -14.77 1.18 -16.32
CA GLY A 76 -15.19 2.25 -17.23
C GLY A 76 -15.25 3.64 -16.60
N LEU A 77 -14.55 3.85 -15.48
CA LEU A 77 -14.54 5.12 -14.76
C LEU A 77 -13.54 6.11 -15.36
N PRO A 78 -13.85 7.42 -15.36
CA PRO A 78 -12.93 8.44 -15.84
C PRO A 78 -11.65 8.44 -15.00
N THR A 79 -10.51 8.74 -15.61
CA THR A 79 -9.25 8.87 -14.87
C THR A 79 -9.36 10.01 -13.85
N LEU A 80 -8.87 9.78 -12.63
CA LEU A 80 -8.72 10.87 -11.68
C LEU A 80 -7.60 11.76 -12.21
N LYS A 81 -7.90 13.04 -12.49
CA LYS A 81 -6.85 14.04 -12.69
C LYS A 81 -6.02 14.04 -11.41
N GLN A 82 -4.75 13.69 -11.53
CA GLN A 82 -3.83 13.74 -10.40
C GLN A 82 -3.90 15.16 -9.82
N PRO A 83 -4.00 15.34 -8.50
CA PRO A 83 -3.65 16.63 -7.93
C PRO A 83 -2.20 16.82 -8.33
N GLU A 84 -1.98 17.78 -9.24
CA GLU A 84 -0.65 18.20 -9.66
C GLU A 84 0.09 18.59 -8.38
N THR A 85 0.85 17.64 -7.86
CA THR A 85 1.73 17.90 -6.75
C THR A 85 2.75 18.86 -7.34
N GLN A 86 2.64 20.11 -6.91
CA GLN A 86 3.53 21.19 -7.26
C GLN A 86 4.94 20.81 -6.82
N ILE A 87 5.65 20.08 -7.67
CA ILE A 87 7.10 19.91 -7.61
C ILE A 87 7.68 20.69 -8.79
N ALA A 88 7.27 21.96 -8.92
CA ALA A 88 7.93 22.90 -9.81
C ALA A 88 8.97 23.68 -8.99
N LYS A 89 10.24 23.56 -9.43
CA LYS A 89 11.43 24.37 -9.08
C LYS A 89 12.11 24.09 -7.73
N VAL A 90 13.01 23.09 -7.75
CA VAL A 90 14.40 23.33 -7.33
C VAL A 90 15.30 22.83 -8.47
N LYS A 91 15.49 23.68 -9.47
CA LYS A 91 16.54 23.51 -10.48
C LYS A 91 17.48 24.70 -10.30
N GLY A 92 18.67 24.42 -9.75
CA GLY A 92 19.76 25.37 -9.58
C GLY A 92 20.21 25.53 -8.13
N VAL A 93 21.07 24.62 -7.66
CA VAL A 93 22.40 24.88 -7.06
C VAL A 93 23.09 23.51 -7.01
N VAL A 94 23.83 23.17 -8.06
CA VAL A 94 24.97 22.27 -7.90
C VAL A 94 26.13 23.22 -7.63
N ALA A 95 26.55 23.29 -6.37
CA ALA A 95 27.82 23.88 -6.01
C ALA A 95 28.88 22.83 -6.33
N ASP A 96 29.80 23.17 -7.23
CA ASP A 96 31.03 22.40 -7.47
C ASP A 96 31.81 22.27 -6.14
N PRO A 97 32.24 21.06 -5.74
CA PRO A 97 33.00 20.89 -4.50
C PRO A 97 34.52 21.16 -4.63
N ASP A 98 35.02 21.61 -5.80
CA ASP A 98 36.47 21.69 -6.07
C ASP A 98 36.95 23.08 -6.49
N ALA A 99 36.68 24.11 -5.69
CA ALA A 99 37.34 25.41 -5.87
C ALA A 99 37.65 26.10 -4.53
N ASP A 100 38.93 26.40 -4.36
CA ASP A 100 39.53 27.25 -3.32
C ASP A 100 39.47 26.77 -1.87
N ALA A 101 40.41 25.88 -1.53
CA ALA A 101 41.00 25.88 -0.20
C ALA A 101 42.12 26.94 -0.14
N PRO A 102 41.91 28.13 0.48
CA PRO A 102 43.03 28.99 0.82
C PRO A 102 43.89 28.29 1.88
N LYS A 103 45.18 28.11 1.59
CA LYS A 103 46.20 27.79 2.59
C LYS A 103 46.15 28.84 3.69
N LEU A 104 45.68 28.45 4.87
CA LEU A 104 45.87 29.23 6.09
C LEU A 104 47.01 28.61 6.93
N PRO A 105 48.01 29.41 7.34
CA PRO A 105 49.17 28.94 8.06
C PRO A 105 49.00 29.03 9.60
N PHE A 106 49.61 28.07 10.32
CA PHE A 106 49.78 27.99 11.79
C PHE A 106 48.47 27.67 12.55
N LEU A 107 48.42 26.86 13.63
CA LEU A 107 49.37 26.44 14.67
C LEU A 107 49.11 24.97 15.03
#